data_AF-A0A075FXP3-F1
#
_entry.id   AF-A0A075FXP3-F1
#
_cell.length_a   1.000
_cell.length_b   1.000
_cell.length_c   1.000
_cell.angle_alpha   90.00
_cell.angle_beta   90.00
_cell.angle_gamma   90.00
#
_symmetry.space_group_name_H-M   'P 1'
#
loop_
_entity.id
_entity.type
_entity.pdbx_description
1 polymer ?
#
loop_
_entity_poly.entity_id
_entity_poly.type
_entity_poly.pdbx_seq_one_letter_code
_entity_poly.pdbx_strand_id
1 'polypeptide(L)'
;MFRVAILTVSLAAIMLTGLITPVDAAQMTFRTFSQSGVSEDVEIKFQRSVILNYDDGGQLADQLRGLKVTKTFSADSSDPGVNELRDRINYFLKNTANSDAAVTDVKIDYDTTLTGRGLNTSIDYKIILTLSITNHIIRDFSGSSAGLIDMDWRGVVVDGPVVVDIRGVENEINLPISFIANASPALYSAVQGTDAEAILNTPLMDASGIKAQPLGNWHFLFDPTGINVDASQFGMSEELAGLVWSSYTMGESSLREGIQTEKEQAATFTTDTTYDLRTIESADAANVFVAGFANVDVLSNSEVFGFSPTAPEGFATTSTGGFPMMIIYGMAGMAAFAGIAVFIISEKKRKGEIKQGGIQTGIDPSQLVGADTSTGAGGYKTNRGEAHLKSDEYSQHRSVYDNPQVEEKTAPAEEKKESTKGSMPKGWKPE
;
A
#
# COMPACT_ATOMS: atom_id res chain seq x y z
N MET A 1 8.02 -54.02 -4.42
CA MET A 1 7.31 -53.31 -5.50
C MET A 1 5.94 -52.77 -5.06
N PHE A 2 5.08 -53.58 -4.43
CA PHE A 2 3.74 -53.13 -3.98
C PHE A 2 3.75 -51.95 -3.00
N ARG A 3 4.74 -51.88 -2.10
CA ARG A 3 4.87 -50.77 -1.13
C ARG A 3 5.35 -49.44 -1.74
N VAL A 4 6.12 -49.50 -2.83
CA VAL A 4 6.59 -48.31 -3.56
C VAL A 4 5.45 -47.75 -4.41
N ALA A 5 4.68 -48.62 -5.08
CA ALA A 5 3.50 -48.21 -5.84
C ALA A 5 2.42 -47.56 -4.95
N ILE A 6 2.18 -48.08 -3.74
CA ILE A 6 1.26 -47.45 -2.78
C ILE A 6 1.79 -46.07 -2.37
N LEU A 7 3.08 -45.92 -2.06
CA LEU A 7 3.64 -44.62 -1.67
C LEU A 7 3.58 -43.59 -2.81
N THR A 8 3.85 -43.98 -4.06
CA THR A 8 3.76 -43.08 -5.22
C THR A 8 2.32 -42.68 -5.53
N VAL A 9 1.36 -43.61 -5.38
CA VAL A 9 -0.08 -43.30 -5.52
C VAL A 9 -0.58 -42.45 -4.36
N SER A 10 -0.08 -42.65 -3.13
CA SER A 10 -0.42 -41.80 -1.98
C SER A 10 0.17 -40.40 -2.09
N LEU A 11 1.41 -40.24 -2.60
CA LEU A 11 2.03 -38.93 -2.80
C LEU A 11 1.36 -38.16 -3.96
N ALA A 12 0.96 -38.85 -5.02
CA ALA A 12 0.16 -38.27 -6.10
C ALA A 12 -1.29 -37.94 -5.66
N ALA A 13 -1.88 -38.76 -4.77
CA ALA A 13 -3.19 -38.47 -4.18
C ALA A 13 -3.13 -37.32 -3.17
N ILE A 14 -2.04 -37.15 -2.42
CA ILE A 14 -1.81 -36.00 -1.54
C ILE A 14 -1.57 -34.71 -2.34
N MET A 15 -0.97 -34.79 -3.53
CA MET A 15 -0.92 -33.65 -4.47
C MET A 15 -2.28 -33.35 -5.15
N LEU A 16 -3.23 -34.30 -5.15
CA LEU A 16 -4.58 -34.12 -5.72
C LEU A 16 -5.65 -33.78 -4.69
N THR A 17 -5.41 -34.04 -3.40
CA THR A 17 -6.19 -33.48 -2.29
C THR A 17 -5.68 -32.07 -2.05
N GLY A 18 -6.46 -31.09 -2.52
CA GLY A 18 -6.12 -29.67 -2.48
C GLY A 18 -5.45 -29.26 -1.18
N LEU A 19 -4.17 -28.91 -1.30
CA LEU A 19 -3.63 -27.87 -0.46
C LEU A 19 -4.52 -26.66 -0.72
N ILE A 20 -5.37 -26.34 0.24
CA ILE A 20 -5.85 -24.97 0.40
C ILE A 20 -4.57 -24.19 0.67
N THR A 21 -3.92 -23.72 -0.41
CA THR A 21 -2.88 -22.72 -0.26
C THR A 21 -3.55 -21.54 0.40
N PRO A 22 -2.97 -20.91 1.44
CA PRO A 22 -3.47 -19.63 1.91
C PRO A 22 -3.65 -18.71 0.70
N VAL A 23 -4.84 -18.15 0.56
CA VAL A 23 -5.31 -17.41 -0.62
C VAL A 23 -5.24 -15.93 -0.26
N ASP A 24 -4.06 -15.31 -0.27
CA ASP A 24 -3.98 -13.91 0.18
C ASP A 24 -4.80 -12.99 -0.75
N ALA A 25 -5.47 -11.99 -0.16
CA ALA A 25 -6.31 -11.04 -0.89
C ALA A 25 -5.52 -10.34 -2.00
N ALA A 26 -4.60 -9.44 -1.65
CA ALA A 26 -3.61 -8.87 -2.58
C ALA A 26 -2.18 -9.19 -2.13
N GLN A 27 -1.33 -9.68 -3.05
CA GLN A 27 0.09 -9.90 -2.84
C GLN A 27 0.91 -9.08 -3.82
N MET A 28 1.64 -8.07 -3.33
CA MET A 28 2.52 -7.25 -4.16
C MET A 28 3.97 -7.68 -4.06
N THR A 29 4.68 -7.72 -5.18
CA THR A 29 6.14 -7.78 -5.22
C THR A 29 6.67 -6.71 -6.16
N PHE A 30 7.50 -5.81 -5.61
CA PHE A 30 8.13 -4.74 -6.36
C PHE A 30 9.63 -4.74 -6.12
N ARG A 31 10.41 -4.56 -7.18
CA ARG A 31 11.87 -4.41 -7.13
C ARG A 31 12.28 -3.18 -7.90
N THR A 32 13.02 -2.30 -7.26
CA THR A 32 13.51 -1.07 -7.86
C THR A 32 15.02 -0.94 -7.74
N PHE A 33 15.65 -0.43 -8.80
CA PHE A 33 17.03 -0.02 -8.86
C PHE A 33 17.24 1.43 -8.38
N SER A 34 16.15 2.11 -8.00
CA SER A 34 16.19 3.47 -7.47
C SER A 34 16.78 4.48 -8.46
N GLN A 35 16.45 4.35 -9.74
CA GLN A 35 16.93 5.22 -10.81
C GLN A 35 15.75 5.88 -11.53
N SER A 36 15.78 7.19 -11.73
CA SER A 36 14.75 7.85 -12.54
C SER A 36 14.86 7.51 -14.03
N GLY A 37 13.75 7.66 -14.75
CA GLY A 37 13.70 7.50 -16.21
C GLY A 37 13.69 6.04 -16.71
N VAL A 38 13.65 5.06 -15.81
CA VAL A 38 13.44 3.65 -16.16
C VAL A 38 11.98 3.24 -15.92
N SER A 39 11.56 2.22 -16.66
CA SER A 39 10.32 1.48 -16.40
C SER A 39 10.67 0.23 -15.60
N GLU A 40 9.96 -0.03 -14.52
CA GLU A 40 10.18 -1.19 -13.65
C GLU A 40 8.87 -1.96 -13.47
N ASP A 41 8.97 -3.27 -13.30
CA ASP A 41 7.79 -4.12 -13.18
C ASP A 41 7.39 -4.32 -11.71
N VAL A 42 6.10 -4.19 -11.43
CA VAL A 42 5.47 -4.63 -10.19
C VAL A 42 4.48 -5.75 -10.48
N GLU A 43 4.55 -6.81 -9.70
CA GLU A 43 3.59 -7.91 -9.75
C GLU A 43 2.59 -7.77 -8.59
N ILE A 44 1.29 -7.81 -8.88
CA ILE A 44 0.22 -7.84 -7.89
C ILE A 44 -0.67 -9.03 -8.17
N LYS A 45 -0.75 -9.97 -7.22
CA LYS A 45 -1.62 -11.14 -7.30
C LYS A 45 -2.87 -10.89 -6.46
N PHE A 46 -4.04 -11.12 -7.06
CA PHE A 46 -5.32 -11.11 -6.38
C PHE A 46 -5.87 -12.52 -6.33
N GLN A 47 -6.23 -13.00 -5.13
CA GLN A 47 -6.80 -14.33 -4.98
C GLN A 47 -8.02 -14.31 -4.05
N ARG A 48 -9.05 -15.05 -4.43
CA ARG A 48 -10.27 -15.24 -3.64
C ARG A 48 -10.86 -16.61 -3.87
N SER A 49 -11.33 -17.26 -2.81
CA SER A 49 -12.10 -18.49 -2.91
C SER A 49 -13.55 -18.24 -2.51
N VAL A 50 -14.49 -18.60 -3.38
CA VAL A 50 -15.92 -18.69 -3.06
C VAL A 50 -16.21 -20.15 -2.70
N ILE A 51 -16.87 -20.39 -1.58
CA ILE A 51 -17.31 -21.72 -1.16
C ILE A 51 -18.81 -21.69 -0.96
N LEU A 52 -19.51 -22.57 -1.66
CA LEU A 52 -20.93 -22.85 -1.48
C LEU A 52 -21.08 -24.20 -0.78
N ASN A 53 -21.63 -24.22 0.43
CA ASN A 53 -21.92 -25.46 1.15
C ASN A 53 -23.36 -25.91 0.88
N TYR A 54 -23.56 -27.22 0.81
CA TYR A 54 -24.85 -27.88 0.62
C TYR A 54 -24.89 -29.23 1.34
N ASP A 55 -24.61 -29.22 2.65
CA ASP A 55 -24.61 -30.42 3.49
C ASP A 55 -25.96 -31.15 3.46
N ASP A 56 -27.06 -30.41 3.31
CA ASP A 56 -28.43 -30.93 3.21
C ASP A 56 -28.83 -31.37 1.78
N GLY A 57 -27.92 -31.27 0.81
CA GLY A 57 -28.20 -31.57 -0.60
C GLY A 57 -29.02 -30.49 -1.29
N GLY A 58 -29.99 -30.92 -2.11
CA GLY A 58 -30.83 -30.02 -2.92
C GLY A 58 -30.57 -30.11 -4.43
N GLN A 59 -31.49 -29.57 -5.20
CA GLN A 59 -31.49 -29.61 -6.67
C GLN A 59 -30.31 -28.82 -7.24
N LEU A 60 -29.97 -27.67 -6.66
CA LEU A 60 -28.79 -26.90 -7.07
C LEU A 60 -27.50 -27.66 -6.72
N ALA A 61 -27.44 -28.32 -5.56
CA ALA A 61 -26.33 -29.19 -5.19
C ALA A 61 -26.14 -30.33 -6.21
N ASP A 62 -27.22 -30.98 -6.64
CA ASP A 62 -27.17 -32.06 -7.63
C ASP A 62 -26.66 -31.59 -8.99
N GLN A 63 -26.94 -30.35 -9.38
CA GLN A 63 -26.42 -29.75 -10.62
C GLN A 63 -24.94 -29.38 -10.51
N LEU A 64 -24.49 -28.99 -9.32
CA LEU A 64 -23.11 -28.58 -9.08
C LEU A 64 -22.17 -29.78 -8.85
N ARG A 65 -22.67 -30.87 -8.26
CA ARG A 65 -21.87 -32.07 -7.94
C ARG A 65 -21.17 -32.62 -9.19
N GLY A 66 -19.84 -32.75 -9.11
CA GLY A 66 -19.03 -33.26 -10.20
C GLY A 66 -18.76 -32.26 -11.33
N LEU A 67 -19.33 -31.05 -11.28
CA LEU A 67 -19.03 -29.99 -12.23
C LEU A 67 -17.59 -29.50 -12.04
N LYS A 68 -16.82 -29.46 -13.13
CA LYS A 68 -15.48 -28.86 -13.16
C LYS A 68 -15.35 -27.96 -14.37
N VAL A 69 -15.19 -26.67 -14.13
CA VAL A 69 -15.04 -25.65 -15.19
C VAL A 69 -13.81 -24.82 -14.87
N THR A 70 -12.88 -24.72 -15.80
CA THR A 70 -11.66 -23.92 -15.67
C THR A 70 -11.59 -22.91 -16.82
N LYS A 71 -11.19 -21.68 -16.50
CA LYS A 71 -10.89 -20.63 -17.48
C LYS A 71 -9.52 -20.04 -17.14
N THR A 72 -8.59 -20.17 -18.07
CA THR A 72 -7.21 -19.68 -17.91
C THR A 72 -6.76 -19.01 -19.20
N PHE A 73 -6.20 -17.82 -19.10
CA PHE A 73 -5.62 -17.10 -20.25
C PHE A 73 -4.68 -16.00 -19.77
N SER A 74 -3.90 -15.47 -20.70
CA SER A 74 -3.09 -14.27 -20.50
C SER A 74 -3.44 -13.23 -21.54
N ALA A 75 -3.33 -11.96 -21.18
CA ALA A 75 -3.52 -10.81 -22.06
C ALA A 75 -2.53 -9.70 -21.72
N ASP A 76 -2.25 -8.81 -22.67
CA ASP A 76 -1.38 -7.66 -22.51
C ASP A 76 -2.01 -6.41 -23.13
N SER A 77 -1.33 -5.26 -23.07
CA SER A 77 -1.83 -4.00 -23.62
C SER A 77 -2.01 -3.99 -25.15
N SER A 78 -1.87 -5.10 -25.87
CA SER A 78 -2.41 -5.21 -27.24
C SER A 78 -3.93 -5.38 -27.26
N ASP A 79 -4.53 -5.83 -26.16
CA ASP A 79 -5.98 -5.94 -25.98
C ASP A 79 -6.60 -4.57 -25.58
N PRO A 80 -7.71 -4.14 -26.22
CA PRO A 80 -8.36 -2.87 -25.86
C PRO A 80 -8.86 -2.81 -24.40
N GLY A 81 -9.34 -3.92 -23.85
CA GLY A 81 -9.79 -4.02 -22.46
C GLY A 81 -8.65 -3.94 -21.45
N VAL A 82 -7.48 -4.50 -21.79
CA VAL A 82 -6.26 -4.33 -20.96
C VAL A 82 -5.74 -2.89 -21.02
N ASN A 83 -5.84 -2.21 -22.17
CA ASN A 83 -5.54 -0.78 -22.25
C ASN A 83 -6.51 0.06 -21.41
N GLU A 84 -7.80 -0.24 -21.44
CA GLU A 84 -8.79 0.41 -20.57
C GLU A 84 -8.45 0.20 -19.09
N LEU A 85 -8.07 -1.02 -18.71
CA LEU A 85 -7.60 -1.33 -17.36
C LEU A 85 -6.38 -0.47 -16.96
N ARG A 86 -5.37 -0.37 -17.83
CA ARG A 86 -4.21 0.50 -17.61
C ARG A 86 -4.65 1.95 -17.37
N ASP A 87 -5.56 2.46 -18.19
CA ASP A 87 -6.03 3.84 -18.11
C ASP A 87 -6.83 4.08 -16.81
N ARG A 88 -7.60 3.10 -16.36
CA ARG A 88 -8.30 3.13 -15.06
C ARG A 88 -7.34 3.12 -13.88
N ILE A 89 -6.29 2.30 -13.93
CA ILE A 89 -5.23 2.30 -12.90
C ILE A 89 -4.56 3.66 -12.87
N ASN A 90 -4.15 4.22 -14.02
CA ASN A 90 -3.56 5.56 -14.08
C ASN A 90 -4.51 6.65 -13.57
N TYR A 91 -5.81 6.54 -13.86
CA TYR A 91 -6.82 7.44 -13.30
C TYR A 91 -6.85 7.36 -11.77
N PHE A 92 -6.88 6.15 -11.20
CA PHE A 92 -6.82 5.94 -9.75
C PHE A 92 -5.53 6.53 -9.15
N LEU A 93 -4.37 6.23 -9.74
CA LEU A 93 -3.08 6.73 -9.25
C LEU A 93 -3.06 8.26 -9.18
N LYS A 94 -3.55 8.92 -10.22
CA LYS A 94 -3.52 10.39 -10.30
C LYS A 94 -4.57 11.07 -9.43
N ASN A 95 -5.79 10.53 -9.38
CA ASN A 95 -6.95 11.23 -8.78
C ASN A 95 -7.26 10.77 -7.35
N THR A 96 -6.81 9.58 -6.96
CA THR A 96 -7.14 8.96 -5.67
C THR A 96 -5.88 8.73 -4.83
N ALA A 97 -4.84 8.11 -5.40
CA ALA A 97 -3.61 7.83 -4.67
C ALA A 97 -2.71 9.07 -4.51
N ASN A 98 -2.93 10.14 -5.28
CA ASN A 98 -2.07 11.32 -5.34
C ASN A 98 -0.59 10.97 -5.65
N SER A 99 -0.41 9.91 -6.45
CA SER A 99 0.88 9.42 -6.91
C SER A 99 1.23 10.04 -8.25
N ASP A 100 2.52 10.30 -8.47
CA ASP A 100 3.04 10.71 -9.79
C ASP A 100 3.51 9.52 -10.63
N ALA A 101 3.56 8.32 -10.05
CA ALA A 101 3.79 7.09 -10.79
C ALA A 101 2.74 6.89 -11.90
N ALA A 102 3.19 6.35 -13.04
CA ALA A 102 2.36 6.07 -14.20
C ALA A 102 2.65 4.67 -14.74
N VAL A 103 1.59 3.92 -15.04
CA VAL A 103 1.66 2.61 -15.65
C VAL A 103 1.69 2.76 -17.17
N THR A 104 2.72 2.22 -17.81
CA THR A 104 2.89 2.26 -19.27
C THR A 104 2.41 0.99 -19.96
N ASP A 105 2.49 -0.15 -19.28
CA ASP A 105 2.06 -1.45 -19.80
C ASP A 105 1.43 -2.29 -18.68
N VAL A 106 0.47 -3.13 -19.04
CA VAL A 106 -0.19 -4.08 -18.13
C VAL A 106 -0.21 -5.45 -18.80
N LYS A 107 0.18 -6.47 -18.05
CA LYS A 107 -0.05 -7.88 -18.41
C LYS A 107 -0.93 -8.52 -17.36
N ILE A 108 -1.81 -9.39 -17.82
CA ILE A 108 -2.78 -10.12 -17.01
C ILE A 108 -2.53 -11.61 -17.20
N ASP A 109 -2.40 -12.34 -16.10
CA ASP A 109 -2.63 -13.79 -16.06
C ASP A 109 -3.89 -14.06 -15.26
N TYR A 110 -4.90 -14.63 -15.91
CA TYR A 110 -6.17 -14.98 -15.31
C TYR A 110 -6.29 -16.50 -15.19
N ASP A 111 -6.60 -16.98 -14.00
CA ASP A 111 -6.90 -18.39 -13.74
C ASP A 111 -8.10 -18.49 -12.79
N THR A 112 -9.11 -19.24 -13.19
CA THR A 112 -10.29 -19.48 -12.37
C THR A 112 -10.80 -20.89 -12.56
N THR A 113 -11.16 -21.54 -11.47
CA THR A 113 -11.69 -22.90 -11.49
C THR A 113 -12.88 -23.06 -10.54
N LEU A 114 -14.00 -23.53 -11.07
CA LEU A 114 -15.11 -24.09 -10.29
C LEU A 114 -14.93 -25.60 -10.16
N THR A 115 -15.02 -26.10 -8.92
CA THR A 115 -15.01 -27.53 -8.61
C THR A 115 -16.17 -27.87 -7.66
N GLY A 116 -17.17 -28.57 -8.18
CA GLY A 116 -18.27 -29.12 -7.40
C GLY A 116 -17.95 -30.50 -6.82
N ARG A 117 -17.99 -30.59 -5.49
CA ARG A 117 -17.68 -31.80 -4.70
C ARG A 117 -18.97 -32.38 -4.11
N GLY A 118 -18.85 -33.37 -3.23
CA GLY A 118 -20.02 -34.04 -2.65
C GLY A 118 -20.89 -33.12 -1.76
N LEU A 119 -20.24 -32.27 -0.97
CA LEU A 119 -20.88 -31.43 0.06
C LEU A 119 -20.71 -29.92 -0.17
N ASN A 120 -19.84 -29.52 -1.10
CA ASN A 120 -19.60 -28.12 -1.40
C ASN A 120 -19.08 -27.91 -2.81
N THR A 121 -19.23 -26.69 -3.31
CA THR A 121 -18.55 -26.22 -4.52
C THR A 121 -17.56 -25.15 -4.12
N SER A 122 -16.31 -25.25 -4.60
CA SER A 122 -15.35 -24.13 -4.53
C SER A 122 -15.25 -23.47 -5.89
N ILE A 123 -15.03 -22.15 -5.88
CA ILE A 123 -14.65 -21.37 -7.04
C ILE A 123 -13.44 -20.56 -6.64
N ASP A 124 -12.31 -20.89 -7.23
CA ASP A 124 -11.01 -20.34 -6.88
C ASP A 124 -10.60 -19.37 -7.99
N TYR A 125 -10.44 -18.10 -7.63
CA TYR A 125 -10.06 -17.00 -8.53
C TYR A 125 -8.62 -16.59 -8.29
N LYS A 126 -7.89 -16.35 -9.37
CA LYS A 126 -6.54 -15.81 -9.36
C LYS A 126 -6.34 -14.87 -10.55
N ILE A 127 -5.92 -13.64 -10.23
CA ILE A 127 -5.54 -12.63 -11.23
C ILE A 127 -4.12 -12.18 -10.87
N ILE A 128 -3.19 -12.22 -11.82
CA ILE A 128 -1.88 -11.59 -11.67
C ILE A 128 -1.84 -10.40 -12.60
N LEU A 129 -1.63 -9.22 -12.04
CA LEU A 129 -1.28 -8.02 -12.80
C LEU A 129 0.23 -7.82 -12.74
N THR A 130 0.88 -7.77 -13.90
CA THR A 130 2.24 -7.23 -14.02
C THR A 130 2.14 -5.83 -14.61
N LEU A 131 2.42 -4.81 -13.81
CA LEU A 131 2.37 -3.41 -14.23
C LEU A 131 3.80 -2.94 -14.51
N SER A 132 4.02 -2.35 -15.68
CA SER A 132 5.26 -1.60 -15.94
C SER A 132 5.05 -0.15 -15.49
N ILE A 133 5.69 0.23 -14.39
CA ILE A 133 5.57 1.53 -13.74
C ILE A 133 6.76 2.44 -14.08
N THR A 134 6.47 3.73 -14.21
CA THR A 134 7.41 4.82 -14.43
C THR A 134 7.09 5.96 -13.47
N ASN A 135 7.98 6.94 -13.34
CA ASN A 135 7.79 8.15 -12.52
C ASN A 135 7.53 7.90 -11.03
N HIS A 136 7.76 6.69 -10.53
CA HIS A 136 7.75 6.38 -9.10
C HIS A 136 8.99 6.93 -8.37
N ILE A 137 10.03 7.35 -9.09
CA ILE A 137 11.17 8.07 -8.51
C ILE A 137 10.89 9.57 -8.58
N ILE A 138 10.58 10.18 -7.42
CA ILE A 138 10.31 11.62 -7.28
C ILE A 138 11.60 12.42 -7.49
N ARG A 139 12.72 11.89 -6.99
CA ARG A 139 14.03 12.55 -7.04
C ARG A 139 15.15 11.53 -7.01
N ASP A 140 16.12 11.67 -7.91
CA ASP A 140 17.35 10.88 -7.85
C ASP A 140 18.21 11.23 -6.63
N PHE A 141 18.98 10.26 -6.17
CA PHE A 141 20.05 10.52 -5.22
C PHE A 141 21.06 11.52 -5.81
N SER A 142 21.46 12.51 -5.00
CA SER A 142 22.61 13.37 -5.27
C SER A 142 23.50 13.36 -4.04
N GLY A 143 24.82 13.46 -4.15
CA GLY A 143 25.75 13.13 -3.04
C GLY A 143 25.44 13.72 -1.64
N SER A 144 24.70 14.82 -1.55
CA SER A 144 24.23 15.42 -0.29
C SER A 144 22.73 15.28 0.01
N SER A 145 21.92 14.73 -0.90
CA SER A 145 20.47 14.57 -0.76
C SER A 145 20.04 13.14 -1.12
N ALA A 146 19.32 12.48 -0.20
CA ALA A 146 18.71 11.18 -0.46
C ALA A 146 17.80 11.23 -1.70
N GLY A 147 17.80 10.17 -2.50
CA GLY A 147 16.77 10.02 -3.51
C GLY A 147 15.43 9.69 -2.85
N LEU A 148 14.33 9.87 -3.57
CA LEU A 148 12.97 9.69 -3.06
C LEU A 148 12.14 8.83 -4.03
N ILE A 149 11.50 7.81 -3.48
CA ILE A 149 10.62 6.87 -4.18
C ILE A 149 9.21 7.05 -3.65
N ASP A 150 8.28 7.39 -4.53
CA ASP A 150 6.84 7.39 -4.30
C ASP A 150 6.37 5.96 -4.02
N MET A 151 5.58 5.79 -2.96
CA MET A 151 4.97 4.52 -2.58
C MET A 151 3.46 4.64 -2.38
N ASP A 152 2.83 5.74 -2.77
CA ASP A 152 1.37 5.90 -2.67
C ASP A 152 0.63 5.06 -3.70
N TRP A 153 1.28 4.72 -4.82
CA TRP A 153 0.73 3.85 -5.86
C TRP A 153 0.47 2.41 -5.42
N ARG A 154 1.06 1.96 -4.30
CA ARG A 154 1.04 0.53 -3.87
C ARG A 154 -0.33 -0.05 -3.54
N GLY A 155 -1.36 0.80 -3.41
CA GLY A 155 -2.73 0.39 -3.07
C GLY A 155 -3.70 0.49 -4.25
N VAL A 156 -3.32 -0.01 -5.42
CA VAL A 156 -4.16 0.04 -6.63
C VAL A 156 -5.52 -0.62 -6.38
N VAL A 157 -6.60 0.06 -6.76
CA VAL A 157 -7.98 -0.46 -6.74
C VAL A 157 -8.60 -0.29 -8.12
N VAL A 158 -9.35 -1.31 -8.56
CA VAL A 158 -10.07 -1.30 -9.83
C VAL A 158 -11.53 -1.61 -9.58
N ASP A 159 -12.38 -0.59 -9.66
CA ASP A 159 -13.81 -0.70 -9.40
C ASP A 159 -14.60 -1.20 -10.61
N GLY A 160 -15.54 -2.13 -10.41
CA GLY A 160 -16.47 -2.56 -11.46
C GLY A 160 -15.86 -3.51 -12.50
N PRO A 161 -16.62 -3.87 -13.54
CA PRO A 161 -16.22 -4.93 -14.47
C PRO A 161 -14.97 -4.57 -15.26
N VAL A 162 -14.16 -5.58 -15.59
CA VAL A 162 -13.03 -5.46 -16.52
C VAL A 162 -13.19 -6.54 -17.58
N VAL A 163 -13.45 -6.14 -18.82
CA VAL A 163 -13.74 -7.06 -19.92
C VAL A 163 -12.53 -7.14 -20.85
N VAL A 164 -12.00 -8.35 -21.03
CA VAL A 164 -10.85 -8.64 -21.90
C VAL A 164 -11.30 -9.53 -23.06
N ASP A 165 -10.89 -9.20 -24.29
CA ASP A 165 -11.20 -10.00 -25.48
C ASP A 165 -10.13 -11.07 -25.70
N ILE A 166 -10.52 -12.33 -25.51
CA ILE A 166 -9.66 -13.47 -25.83
C ILE A 166 -10.20 -14.16 -27.08
N ARG A 167 -9.58 -13.84 -28.22
CA ARG A 167 -9.85 -14.46 -29.53
C ARG A 167 -11.30 -14.28 -30.01
N GLY A 168 -11.85 -13.08 -29.84
CA GLY A 168 -13.22 -12.71 -30.20
C GLY A 168 -14.27 -13.08 -29.15
N VAL A 169 -13.84 -13.36 -27.91
CA VAL A 169 -14.72 -13.72 -26.80
C VAL A 169 -14.44 -12.78 -25.64
N GLU A 170 -15.46 -12.04 -25.23
CA GLU A 170 -15.39 -11.15 -24.08
C GLU A 170 -15.36 -11.95 -22.77
N ASN A 171 -14.41 -11.61 -21.89
CA ASN A 171 -14.24 -12.23 -20.59
C ASN A 171 -14.19 -11.14 -19.52
N GLU A 172 -15.22 -11.08 -18.67
CA GLU A 172 -15.17 -10.26 -17.46
C GLU A 172 -14.33 -10.99 -16.40
N ILE A 173 -13.35 -10.30 -15.82
CA ILE A 173 -12.34 -10.89 -14.92
C ILE A 173 -12.34 -10.35 -13.50
N ASN A 174 -13.03 -9.25 -13.22
CA ASN A 174 -12.95 -8.56 -11.93
C ASN A 174 -14.12 -8.88 -10.99
N LEU A 175 -15.28 -9.29 -11.51
CA LEU A 175 -16.46 -9.61 -10.70
C LEU A 175 -16.66 -11.13 -10.64
N PRO A 176 -16.59 -11.76 -9.45
CA PRO A 176 -16.76 -13.20 -9.30
C PRO A 176 -18.03 -13.75 -9.96
N ILE A 177 -19.14 -13.01 -9.86
CA ILE A 177 -20.44 -13.40 -10.39
C ILE A 177 -20.44 -13.65 -11.91
N SER A 178 -19.59 -12.96 -12.68
CA SER A 178 -19.54 -13.08 -14.15
C SER A 178 -19.05 -14.44 -14.60
N PHE A 179 -18.07 -15.01 -13.89
CA PHE A 179 -17.63 -16.38 -14.15
C PHE A 179 -18.72 -17.40 -13.80
N ILE A 180 -19.43 -17.18 -12.69
CA ILE A 180 -20.55 -18.03 -12.26
C ILE A 180 -21.67 -18.05 -13.31
N ALA A 181 -22.03 -16.91 -13.88
CA ALA A 181 -23.03 -16.81 -14.94
C ALA A 181 -22.73 -17.74 -16.13
N ASN A 182 -21.45 -17.91 -16.47
CA ASN A 182 -21.01 -18.78 -17.55
C ASN A 182 -20.82 -20.25 -17.12
N ALA A 183 -20.25 -20.48 -15.93
CA ALA A 183 -19.90 -21.81 -15.46
C ALA A 183 -21.10 -22.58 -14.89
N SER A 184 -22.03 -21.88 -14.23
CA SER A 184 -23.25 -22.44 -13.65
C SER A 184 -24.39 -21.40 -13.70
N PRO A 185 -25.14 -21.32 -14.80
CA PRO A 185 -26.29 -20.43 -14.93
C PRO A 185 -27.36 -20.67 -13.85
N ALA A 186 -27.44 -21.90 -13.31
CA ALA A 186 -28.33 -22.23 -12.21
C ALA A 186 -27.92 -21.56 -10.90
N LEU A 187 -26.63 -21.62 -10.55
CA LEU A 187 -26.11 -20.92 -9.37
C LEU A 187 -26.26 -19.41 -9.53
N TYR A 188 -25.95 -18.88 -10.72
CA TYR A 188 -26.14 -17.46 -11.02
C TYR A 188 -27.59 -17.02 -10.78
N SER A 189 -28.56 -17.75 -11.36
CA SER A 189 -29.98 -17.44 -11.18
C SER A 189 -30.43 -17.58 -9.72
N ALA A 190 -29.84 -18.51 -8.97
CA ALA A 190 -30.18 -18.77 -7.58
C ALA A 190 -29.76 -17.64 -6.63
N VAL A 191 -28.67 -16.94 -6.93
CA VAL A 191 -28.16 -15.86 -6.06
C VAL A 191 -28.74 -14.49 -6.39
N GLN A 192 -29.40 -14.32 -7.54
CA GLN A 192 -29.96 -13.02 -7.95
C GLN A 192 -30.96 -12.47 -6.93
N GLY A 193 -30.82 -11.19 -6.60
CA GLY A 193 -31.63 -10.46 -5.63
C GLY A 193 -31.34 -10.79 -4.17
N THR A 194 -30.26 -11.52 -3.88
CA THR A 194 -29.87 -11.94 -2.52
C THR A 194 -28.58 -11.27 -2.05
N ASP A 195 -28.30 -11.34 -0.75
CA ASP A 195 -27.03 -10.84 -0.20
C ASP A 195 -25.81 -11.57 -0.80
N ALA A 196 -25.98 -12.83 -1.25
CA ALA A 196 -24.93 -13.57 -1.94
C ALA A 196 -24.57 -12.95 -3.30
N GLU A 197 -25.53 -12.35 -4.01
CA GLU A 197 -25.24 -11.57 -5.22
C GLU A 197 -24.39 -10.33 -4.89
N ALA A 198 -24.69 -9.64 -3.79
CA ALA A 198 -23.90 -8.47 -3.38
C ALA A 198 -22.44 -8.85 -3.10
N ILE A 199 -22.21 -9.93 -2.36
CA ILE A 199 -20.86 -10.46 -2.09
C ILE A 199 -20.14 -10.82 -3.40
N LEU A 200 -20.80 -11.54 -4.31
CA LEU A 200 -20.24 -11.98 -5.58
C LEU A 200 -20.02 -10.85 -6.60
N ASN A 201 -20.56 -9.65 -6.35
CA ASN A 201 -20.30 -8.43 -7.10
C ASN A 201 -19.16 -7.58 -6.51
N THR A 202 -18.54 -8.01 -5.41
CA THR A 202 -17.36 -7.33 -4.87
C THR A 202 -16.16 -7.53 -5.81
N PRO A 203 -15.49 -6.47 -6.30
CA PRO A 203 -14.31 -6.60 -7.15
C PRO A 203 -13.21 -7.48 -6.57
N LEU A 204 -12.44 -8.13 -7.43
CA LEU A 204 -11.28 -8.94 -7.07
C LEU A 204 -9.99 -8.11 -6.98
N MET A 205 -9.84 -7.10 -7.86
CA MET A 205 -8.65 -6.26 -7.95
C MET A 205 -8.71 -5.09 -6.96
N ASP A 206 -8.46 -5.38 -5.69
CA ASP A 206 -8.38 -4.40 -4.60
C ASP A 206 -7.12 -4.64 -3.75
N ALA A 207 -6.12 -3.77 -3.90
CA ALA A 207 -4.89 -3.78 -3.10
C ALA A 207 -4.88 -2.67 -2.03
N SER A 208 -6.03 -2.05 -1.72
CA SER A 208 -6.12 -0.91 -0.80
C SER A 208 -5.56 -1.23 0.60
N GLY A 209 -5.66 -2.47 1.06
CA GLY A 209 -5.11 -2.89 2.35
C GLY A 209 -3.58 -2.80 2.43
N ILE A 210 -2.87 -2.90 1.30
CA ILE A 210 -1.42 -2.65 1.22
C ILE A 210 -1.10 -1.19 1.53
N LYS A 211 -1.92 -0.25 1.04
CA LYS A 211 -1.76 1.18 1.34
C LYS A 211 -2.27 1.54 2.73
N ALA A 212 -3.29 0.86 3.23
CA ALA A 212 -3.85 1.09 4.57
C ALA A 212 -2.85 0.76 5.69
N GLN A 213 -1.89 -0.14 5.45
CA GLN A 213 -0.77 -0.37 6.34
C GLN A 213 0.35 0.66 6.10
N PRO A 214 0.65 1.53 7.08
CA PRO A 214 1.74 2.47 6.95
C PRO A 214 3.08 1.75 6.75
N LEU A 215 3.93 2.27 5.87
CA LEU A 215 5.24 1.67 5.56
C LEU A 215 6.13 1.52 6.81
N GLY A 216 5.97 2.42 7.79
CA GLY A 216 6.70 2.34 9.06
C GLY A 216 6.38 1.08 9.89
N ASN A 217 5.26 0.42 9.62
CA ASN A 217 4.88 -0.83 10.28
C ASN A 217 5.45 -2.07 9.59
N TRP A 218 5.97 -1.93 8.37
CA TRP A 218 6.49 -3.06 7.60
C TRP A 218 7.79 -3.56 8.25
N HIS A 219 8.05 -4.85 8.11
CA HIS A 219 9.31 -5.45 8.55
C HIS A 219 10.44 -5.04 7.60
N PHE A 220 11.50 -4.47 8.17
CA PHE A 220 12.65 -3.98 7.41
C PHE A 220 13.86 -4.87 7.62
N LEU A 221 14.45 -5.32 6.51
CA LEU A 221 15.72 -6.03 6.47
C LEU A 221 16.70 -5.27 5.56
N PHE A 222 17.95 -5.17 6.01
CA PHE A 222 19.04 -4.60 5.22
C PHE A 222 20.11 -5.66 5.01
N ASP A 223 20.47 -5.92 3.75
CA ASP A 223 21.62 -6.74 3.39
C ASP A 223 22.81 -5.82 3.03
N PRO A 224 23.78 -5.64 3.96
CA PRO A 224 24.95 -4.81 3.73
C PRO A 224 26.04 -5.51 2.92
N THR A 225 25.92 -6.81 2.66
CA THR A 225 27.07 -7.60 2.20
C THR A 225 27.32 -7.43 0.70
N GLY A 226 26.27 -7.30 -0.11
CA GLY A 226 26.41 -7.21 -1.58
C GLY A 226 27.19 -8.37 -2.22
N ILE A 227 27.48 -9.44 -1.47
CA ILE A 227 28.28 -10.57 -1.92
C ILE A 227 27.35 -11.60 -2.55
N ASN A 228 27.15 -11.44 -3.85
CA ASN A 228 26.48 -12.38 -4.74
C ASN A 228 27.45 -13.49 -5.21
N VAL A 229 28.16 -14.17 -4.29
CA VAL A 229 29.28 -15.08 -4.63
C VAL A 229 28.91 -16.24 -5.57
N ASP A 230 27.63 -16.55 -5.74
CA ASP A 230 27.13 -17.58 -6.67
C ASP A 230 26.14 -17.06 -7.74
N ALA A 231 25.93 -15.74 -7.85
CA ALA A 231 24.88 -15.16 -8.72
C ALA A 231 25.12 -15.38 -10.23
N SER A 232 26.39 -15.50 -10.65
CA SER A 232 26.75 -15.83 -12.04
C SER A 232 26.37 -17.26 -12.43
N GLN A 233 26.21 -18.16 -11.47
CA GLN A 233 25.76 -19.54 -11.69
C GLN A 233 24.25 -19.65 -11.96
N PHE A 234 23.48 -18.61 -11.62
CA PHE A 234 22.02 -18.53 -11.76
C PHE A 234 21.54 -17.45 -12.75
N GLY A 235 22.44 -16.89 -13.56
CA GLY A 235 22.07 -15.97 -14.66
C GLY A 235 21.79 -14.52 -14.25
N MET A 236 22.25 -14.07 -13.08
CA MET A 236 22.21 -12.64 -12.72
C MET A 236 23.27 -11.84 -13.51
N SER A 237 22.90 -10.65 -14.00
CA SER A 237 23.80 -9.74 -14.72
C SER A 237 24.93 -9.20 -13.82
N GLU A 238 26.11 -8.94 -14.39
CA GLU A 238 27.28 -8.38 -13.67
C GLU A 238 26.99 -7.02 -13.00
N GLU A 239 25.96 -6.31 -13.45
CA GLU A 239 25.47 -5.04 -12.88
C GLU A 239 24.89 -5.20 -11.45
N LEU A 240 24.58 -6.43 -11.03
CA LEU A 240 24.01 -6.78 -9.73
C LEU A 240 25.05 -7.16 -8.67
N ALA A 241 26.33 -7.26 -9.03
CA ALA A 241 27.40 -7.64 -8.11
C ALA A 241 27.84 -6.44 -7.26
N GLY A 242 27.79 -6.56 -5.93
CA GLY A 242 28.24 -5.51 -4.99
C GLY A 242 27.17 -4.48 -4.59
N LEU A 243 25.91 -4.65 -5.00
CA LEU A 243 24.80 -3.79 -4.56
C LEU A 243 24.29 -4.23 -3.19
N VAL A 244 24.08 -3.27 -2.28
CA VAL A 244 23.36 -3.49 -1.01
C VAL A 244 21.86 -3.43 -1.27
N TRP A 245 21.06 -4.11 -0.44
CA TRP A 245 19.60 -4.18 -0.64
C TRP A 245 18.84 -3.87 0.65
N SER A 246 17.76 -3.11 0.49
CA SER A 246 16.75 -2.87 1.51
C SER A 246 15.49 -3.62 1.14
N SER A 247 14.93 -4.38 2.09
CA SER A 247 13.71 -5.15 1.91
C SER A 247 12.68 -4.71 2.94
N TYR A 248 11.47 -4.43 2.47
CA TYR A 248 10.30 -4.12 3.28
C TYR A 248 9.23 -5.18 3.01
N THR A 249 8.75 -5.83 4.07
CA THR A 249 7.76 -6.90 4.00
C THR A 249 6.58 -6.61 4.94
N MET A 250 5.36 -6.86 4.49
CA MET A 250 4.17 -6.90 5.33
C MET A 250 3.32 -8.13 5.01
N GLY A 251 2.38 -8.46 5.91
CA GLY A 251 1.51 -9.63 5.78
C GLY A 251 2.02 -10.85 6.56
N GLU A 252 3.10 -10.72 7.32
CA GLU A 252 3.53 -11.77 8.25
C GLU A 252 2.77 -11.62 9.59
N SER A 253 2.46 -12.75 10.22
CA SER A 253 2.01 -12.73 11.61
C SER A 253 3.22 -12.65 12.53
N SER A 254 3.28 -11.64 13.38
CA SER A 254 4.36 -11.50 14.36
C SER A 254 3.81 -10.98 15.70
N LEU A 255 4.60 -11.12 16.78
CA LEU A 255 4.24 -10.56 18.08
C LEU A 255 4.04 -9.03 18.03
N ARG A 256 4.61 -8.36 17.02
CA ARG A 256 4.49 -6.91 16.78
C ARG A 256 3.29 -6.57 15.90
N GLU A 257 3.07 -7.33 14.82
CA GLU A 257 2.06 -7.05 13.80
C GLU A 257 0.69 -7.66 14.14
N GLY A 258 0.63 -8.54 15.14
CA GLY A 258 -0.58 -9.26 15.50
C GLY A 258 -0.82 -10.46 14.58
N ILE A 259 -1.99 -11.07 14.75
CA ILE A 259 -2.45 -12.18 13.90
C ILE A 259 -3.07 -11.56 12.66
N GLN A 260 -2.55 -11.90 11.49
CA GLN A 260 -3.20 -11.59 10.23
C GLN A 260 -4.47 -12.42 10.13
N THR A 261 -5.62 -11.77 9.97
CA THR A 261 -6.93 -12.43 9.89
C THR A 261 -7.40 -12.51 8.45
N GLU A 262 -8.02 -13.64 8.11
CA GLU A 262 -8.71 -13.81 6.84
C GLU A 262 -9.88 -12.81 6.72
N LYS A 263 -10.06 -12.26 5.52
CA LYS A 263 -11.25 -11.51 5.14
C LYS A 263 -12.30 -12.52 4.70
N GLU A 264 -13.35 -12.66 5.51
CA GLU A 264 -14.48 -13.52 5.19
C GLU A 264 -15.74 -12.69 5.02
N GLN A 265 -16.51 -12.99 3.97
CA GLN A 265 -17.89 -12.54 3.83
C GLN A 265 -18.77 -13.77 3.69
N ALA A 266 -19.93 -13.76 4.33
CA ALA A 266 -20.86 -14.88 4.27
C ALA A 266 -22.29 -14.39 4.06
N ALA A 267 -23.04 -15.13 3.26
CA ALA A 267 -24.45 -14.94 3.07
C ALA A 267 -25.13 -16.30 2.90
N THR A 268 -26.42 -16.33 3.18
CA THR A 268 -27.26 -17.48 2.91
C THR A 268 -28.29 -17.12 1.85
N PHE A 269 -28.62 -18.04 0.96
CA PHE A 269 -29.74 -17.87 0.04
C PHE A 269 -30.57 -19.15 -0.02
N THR A 270 -31.85 -19.03 -0.39
CA THR A 270 -32.78 -20.16 -0.43
C THR A 270 -33.39 -20.28 -1.80
N THR A 271 -33.27 -21.46 -2.40
CA THR A 271 -33.97 -21.85 -3.62
C THR A 271 -34.95 -22.98 -3.32
N ASP A 272 -34.42 -24.19 -3.21
CA ASP A 272 -35.13 -25.42 -2.88
C ASP A 272 -34.78 -25.87 -1.45
N THR A 273 -33.56 -25.58 -1.01
CA THR A 273 -33.10 -25.58 0.37
C THR A 273 -32.30 -24.30 0.62
N THR A 274 -31.88 -24.08 1.87
CA THR A 274 -30.96 -23.01 2.23
C THR A 274 -29.53 -23.44 1.94
N TYR A 275 -28.77 -22.56 1.28
CA TYR A 275 -27.36 -22.74 0.96
C TYR A 275 -26.53 -21.65 1.62
N ASP A 276 -25.34 -22.02 2.08
CA ASP A 276 -24.38 -21.10 2.69
C ASP A 276 -23.28 -20.77 1.70
N LEU A 277 -23.14 -19.49 1.35
CA LEU A 277 -22.07 -18.97 0.52
C LEU A 277 -21.09 -18.18 1.39
N ARG A 278 -19.80 -18.48 1.26
CA ARG A 278 -18.72 -17.70 1.87
C ARG A 278 -17.65 -17.35 0.85
N THR A 279 -17.06 -16.18 1.01
CA THR A 279 -15.79 -15.82 0.37
C THR A 279 -14.70 -15.84 1.41
N ILE A 280 -13.51 -16.31 1.02
CA ILE A 280 -12.31 -16.34 1.86
C ILE A 280 -11.16 -15.73 1.08
N GLU A 281 -10.46 -14.82 1.73
CA GLU A 281 -9.18 -14.23 1.30
C GLU A 281 -8.29 -14.10 2.55
N SER A 282 -6.99 -14.42 2.49
CA SER A 282 -6.05 -14.07 3.56
C SER A 282 -5.83 -12.55 3.59
N ALA A 283 -5.11 -12.08 4.62
CA ALA A 283 -4.67 -10.71 4.69
C ALA A 283 -3.80 -10.30 3.49
N ASP A 284 -3.76 -9.00 3.20
CA ASP A 284 -2.89 -8.47 2.15
C ASP A 284 -1.42 -8.61 2.56
N ALA A 285 -0.56 -8.90 1.58
CA ALA A 285 0.87 -9.04 1.76
C ALA A 285 1.63 -8.22 0.71
N ALA A 286 2.82 -7.77 1.06
CA ALA A 286 3.66 -7.05 0.10
C ALA A 286 5.14 -7.18 0.42
N ASN A 287 5.95 -7.20 -0.64
CA ASN A 287 7.39 -7.16 -0.59
C ASN A 287 7.92 -6.08 -1.53
N VAL A 288 8.73 -5.17 -0.98
CA VAL A 288 9.43 -4.14 -1.76
C VAL A 288 10.93 -4.31 -1.55
N PHE A 289 11.67 -4.41 -2.65
CA PHE A 289 13.12 -4.50 -2.67
C PHE A 289 13.69 -3.26 -3.34
N VAL A 290 14.49 -2.51 -2.59
CA VAL A 290 15.14 -1.28 -3.05
C VAL A 290 16.64 -1.53 -3.14
N ALA A 291 17.23 -1.32 -4.31
CA ALA A 291 18.68 -1.32 -4.47
C ALA A 291 19.24 -0.09 -3.75
N GLY A 292 20.15 -0.33 -2.80
CA GLY A 292 20.65 0.67 -1.88
C GLY A 292 20.11 0.52 -0.45
N PHE A 293 20.47 1.48 0.39
CA PHE A 293 19.88 1.66 1.70
C PHE A 293 18.64 2.55 1.56
N ALA A 294 17.47 2.06 2.00
CA ALA A 294 16.20 2.77 1.94
C ALA A 294 15.56 2.87 3.32
N ASN A 295 14.96 4.01 3.62
CA ASN A 295 14.21 4.26 4.85
C ASN A 295 12.85 4.89 4.54
N VAL A 296 11.85 4.60 5.36
CA VAL A 296 10.52 5.19 5.26
C VAL A 296 10.59 6.65 5.68
N ASP A 297 9.90 7.51 4.93
CA ASP A 297 9.68 8.90 5.28
C ASP A 297 8.29 9.36 4.83
N VAL A 298 7.87 10.53 5.29
CA VAL A 298 6.60 11.16 4.90
C VAL A 298 6.87 12.52 4.28
N LEU A 299 6.52 12.66 3.00
CA LEU A 299 6.62 13.91 2.26
C LEU A 299 5.23 14.48 2.01
N SER A 300 4.85 15.55 2.72
CA SER A 300 3.55 16.22 2.51
C SER A 300 2.35 15.26 2.56
N ASN A 301 2.32 14.38 3.57
CA ASN A 301 1.35 13.29 3.78
C ASN A 301 1.42 12.12 2.78
N SER A 302 2.38 12.13 1.85
CA SER A 302 2.72 10.98 1.00
C SER A 302 3.77 10.11 1.69
N GLU A 303 3.59 8.79 1.65
CA GLU A 303 4.61 7.88 2.17
C GLU A 303 5.63 7.57 1.08
N VAL A 304 6.90 7.76 1.40
CA VAL A 304 8.00 7.60 0.45
C VAL A 304 9.10 6.74 1.03
N PHE A 305 9.93 6.15 0.18
CA PHE A 305 11.26 5.70 0.60
C PHE A 305 12.28 6.76 0.27
N GLY A 306 13.05 7.20 1.27
CA GLY A 306 14.31 7.89 1.02
C GLY A 306 15.43 6.88 0.84
N PHE A 307 16.20 7.00 -0.23
CA PHE A 307 17.25 6.03 -0.57
C PHE A 307 18.63 6.65 -0.76
N SER A 308 19.66 5.83 -0.52
CA SER A 308 21.05 6.08 -0.89
C SER A 308 21.68 4.82 -1.50
N PRO A 309 22.56 4.94 -2.53
CA PRO A 309 23.19 3.78 -3.17
C PRO A 309 24.05 2.93 -2.21
N THR A 310 24.56 3.55 -1.14
CA THR A 310 25.42 2.90 -0.14
C THR A 310 24.81 2.96 1.25
N ALA A 311 25.22 2.01 2.10
CA ALA A 311 24.92 2.04 3.52
C ALA A 311 25.53 3.30 4.17
N PRO A 312 24.81 3.98 5.07
CA PRO A 312 25.39 5.09 5.80
C PRO A 312 26.46 4.63 6.82
N GLU A 313 27.47 5.46 7.04
CA GLU A 313 28.54 5.17 8.00
C GLU A 313 27.97 4.93 9.41
N GLY A 314 28.34 3.80 10.01
CA GLY A 314 27.92 3.43 11.36
C GLY A 314 26.58 2.70 11.47
N PHE A 315 25.94 2.34 10.35
CA PHE A 315 24.76 1.46 10.37
C PHE A 315 25.15 0.02 10.74
N ALA A 316 25.23 -0.25 12.04
CA ALA A 316 25.33 -1.58 12.61
C ALA A 316 23.92 -2.10 12.94
N THR A 317 23.64 -3.35 12.58
CA THR A 317 22.42 -4.11 12.82
C THR A 317 22.09 -4.22 14.32
N THR A 318 21.63 -3.13 14.92
CA THR A 318 21.10 -3.11 16.28
C THR A 318 19.64 -2.73 16.21
N SER A 319 18.80 -3.50 16.87
CA SER A 319 17.32 -3.46 16.87
C SER A 319 16.73 -2.18 17.49
N THR A 320 17.48 -1.08 17.49
CA THR A 320 17.12 0.26 17.97
C THR A 320 17.73 1.27 17.00
N GLY A 321 16.91 1.73 16.05
CA GLY A 321 17.30 2.56 14.91
C GLY A 321 17.89 3.91 15.30
N GLY A 322 19.20 4.06 15.09
CA GLY A 322 19.84 5.37 14.94
C GLY A 322 19.82 5.77 13.47
N PHE A 323 19.09 6.83 13.14
CA PHE A 323 18.95 7.34 11.78
C PHE A 323 20.24 8.01 11.28
N PRO A 324 20.70 7.70 10.06
CA PRO A 324 21.84 8.40 9.48
C PRO A 324 21.51 9.85 9.11
N MET A 325 22.31 10.79 9.61
CA MET A 325 22.07 12.24 9.49
C MET A 325 21.95 12.73 8.04
N MET A 326 22.62 12.11 7.07
CA MET A 326 22.54 12.49 5.65
C MET A 326 21.15 12.27 5.05
N ILE A 327 20.49 11.19 5.44
CA ILE A 327 19.13 10.88 5.01
C ILE A 327 18.16 11.88 5.65
N ILE A 328 18.30 12.12 6.96
CA ILE A 328 17.52 13.12 7.71
C ILE A 328 17.66 14.53 7.13
N TYR A 329 18.88 14.97 6.80
CA TYR A 329 19.12 16.32 6.26
C TYR A 329 18.66 16.46 4.80
N GLY A 330 18.84 15.43 3.98
CA GLY A 330 18.32 15.41 2.60
C GLY A 330 16.79 15.44 2.53
N MET A 331 16.12 14.91 3.56
CA MET A 331 14.67 14.92 3.75
C MET A 331 14.17 16.26 4.32
N ALA A 332 14.80 16.76 5.40
CA ALA A 332 14.43 18.04 6.03
C ALA A 332 14.60 19.25 5.10
N GLY A 333 15.57 19.22 4.18
CA GLY A 333 15.74 20.26 3.17
C GLY A 333 14.50 20.44 2.27
N MET A 334 13.82 19.36 1.89
CA MET A 334 12.64 19.42 1.01
C MET A 334 11.38 19.90 1.72
N ALA A 335 11.16 19.49 2.98
CA ALA A 335 10.08 20.03 3.80
C ALA A 335 10.19 21.56 3.94
N ALA A 336 11.41 22.07 4.08
CA ALA A 336 11.66 23.51 4.07
C ALA A 336 11.39 24.16 2.70
N PHE A 337 11.79 23.54 1.58
CA PHE A 337 11.52 24.08 0.24
C PHE A 337 10.02 24.05 -0.12
N ALA A 338 9.30 22.98 0.20
CA ALA A 338 7.85 22.89 0.03
C ALA A 338 7.14 23.93 0.90
N GLY A 339 7.55 24.07 2.16
CA GLY A 339 7.06 25.11 3.07
C GLY A 339 7.29 26.53 2.52
N ILE A 340 8.47 26.81 1.96
CA ILE A 340 8.77 28.10 1.30
C ILE A 340 7.88 28.32 0.08
N ALA A 341 7.67 27.30 -0.76
CA ALA A 341 6.80 27.41 -1.94
C ALA A 341 5.34 27.70 -1.55
N VAL A 342 4.82 27.00 -0.54
CA VAL A 342 3.47 27.24 0.02
C VAL A 342 3.38 28.64 0.60
N PHE A 343 4.39 29.11 1.33
CA PHE A 343 4.43 30.46 1.90
C PHE A 343 4.48 31.55 0.83
N ILE A 344 5.20 31.33 -0.27
CA ILE A 344 5.26 32.27 -1.41
C ILE A 344 3.91 32.31 -2.13
N ILE A 345 3.27 31.16 -2.35
CA ILE A 345 1.95 31.08 -2.99
C ILE A 345 0.86 31.70 -2.10
N SER A 346 0.88 31.41 -0.79
CA SER A 346 -0.05 31.98 0.17
C SER A 346 0.12 33.50 0.29
N GLU A 347 1.36 33.99 0.33
CA GLU A 347 1.65 35.43 0.36
C GLU A 347 1.26 36.13 -0.94
N LYS A 348 1.38 35.45 -2.09
CA LYS A 348 0.91 35.97 -3.38
C LYS A 348 -0.61 36.01 -3.47
N LYS A 349 -1.32 34.97 -2.98
CA LYS A 349 -2.79 34.95 -2.86
C LYS A 349 -3.28 36.03 -1.89
N ARG A 350 -2.68 36.13 -0.69
CA ARG A 350 -2.97 37.17 0.31
C ARG A 350 -2.80 38.58 -0.25
N LYS A 351 -1.69 38.84 -0.96
CA LYS A 351 -1.47 40.14 -1.64
C LYS A 351 -2.46 40.37 -2.78
N GLY A 352 -2.94 39.32 -3.44
CA GLY A 352 -4.00 39.39 -4.44
C GLY A 352 -5.36 39.76 -3.85
N GLU A 353 -5.75 39.11 -2.75
CA GLU A 353 -7.00 39.35 -2.02
C GLU A 353 -7.04 40.74 -1.37
N ILE A 354 -5.92 41.19 -0.78
CA ILE A 354 -5.78 42.56 -0.25
C ILE A 354 -5.91 43.61 -1.36
N LYS A 355 -5.38 43.33 -2.56
CA LYS A 355 -5.52 44.22 -3.74
C LYS A 355 -6.93 44.22 -4.34
N GLN A 356 -7.72 43.18 -4.08
CA GLN A 356 -9.11 43.04 -4.55
C GLN A 356 -10.15 43.46 -3.50
N GLY A 357 -9.74 44.05 -2.38
CA GLY A 357 -10.64 44.55 -1.34
C GLY A 357 -11.20 43.46 -0.41
N GLY A 358 -10.57 42.28 -0.36
CA GLY A 358 -10.95 41.21 0.55
C GLY A 358 -10.71 41.61 2.01
N ILE A 359 -11.78 41.62 2.80
CA ILE A 359 -11.73 41.80 4.26
C ILE A 359 -11.37 40.45 4.88
N GLN A 360 -10.43 40.48 5.83
CA GLN A 360 -9.99 39.34 6.64
C GLN A 360 -11.18 38.55 7.22
N THR A 361 -11.39 37.32 6.77
CA THR A 361 -12.35 36.36 7.34
C THR A 361 -11.74 35.62 8.55
N GLY A 362 -11.20 36.39 9.49
CA GLY A 362 -10.76 35.90 10.79
C GLY A 362 -11.84 36.09 11.86
N ILE A 363 -11.72 35.37 12.97
CA ILE A 363 -12.58 35.56 14.15
C ILE A 363 -12.55 37.04 14.55
N ASP A 364 -13.72 37.67 14.61
CA ASP A 364 -13.88 39.04 15.10
C ASP A 364 -13.30 39.13 16.53
N PRO A 365 -12.30 39.99 16.79
CA PRO A 365 -11.72 40.18 18.12
C PRO A 365 -12.77 40.49 19.21
N SER A 366 -13.95 40.96 18.84
CA SER A 366 -15.09 41.17 19.75
C SER A 366 -15.66 39.88 20.36
N GLN A 367 -15.34 38.71 19.78
CA GLN A 367 -15.80 37.39 20.20
C GLN A 367 -14.80 36.66 21.12
N LEU A 368 -13.64 37.27 21.38
CA LEU A 368 -12.61 36.73 22.28
C LEU A 368 -12.78 37.32 23.67
N VAL A 369 -12.90 36.46 24.68
CA VAL A 369 -12.95 36.88 26.09
C VAL A 369 -11.69 36.35 26.79
N GLY A 370 -10.97 37.24 27.48
CA GLY A 370 -9.85 36.82 28.32
C GLY A 370 -10.35 36.27 29.65
N ALA A 371 -9.93 35.07 30.01
CA ALA A 371 -10.18 34.51 31.34
C ALA A 371 -9.05 34.95 32.30
N ASP A 372 -9.41 35.64 33.39
CA ASP A 372 -8.49 35.94 34.48
C ASP A 372 -8.18 34.65 35.26
N THR A 373 -6.97 34.12 35.11
CA THR A 373 -6.49 33.01 35.96
C THR A 373 -6.01 33.56 37.30
N SER A 374 -6.93 33.64 38.28
CA SER A 374 -6.70 33.59 39.75
C SER A 374 -7.46 34.64 40.55
N THR A 375 -8.36 34.18 41.42
CA THR A 375 -8.82 34.87 42.65
C THR A 375 -8.29 34.16 43.91
N GLY A 376 -7.06 33.66 43.86
CA GLY A 376 -6.31 33.13 45.01
C GLY A 376 -5.25 34.13 45.49
N ALA A 377 -5.25 34.42 46.79
CA ALA A 377 -4.45 35.48 47.42
C ALA A 377 -2.95 35.51 47.06
N GLY A 378 -2.47 36.66 46.58
CA GLY A 378 -1.09 37.12 46.79
C GLY A 378 -0.01 36.76 45.75
N GLY A 379 -0.33 36.25 44.56
CA GLY A 379 0.65 35.93 43.51
C GLY A 379 0.70 36.94 42.35
N TYR A 380 1.89 37.18 41.78
CA TYR A 380 2.13 38.04 40.62
C TYR A 380 1.26 37.64 39.41
N LYS A 381 0.52 38.60 38.84
CA LYS A 381 -0.22 38.41 37.58
C LYS A 381 0.75 38.41 36.39
N THR A 382 0.76 37.35 35.59
CA THR A 382 1.43 37.33 34.28
C THR A 382 0.37 37.43 33.18
N ASN A 383 0.60 38.25 32.14
CA ASN A 383 -0.31 38.43 30.99
C ASN A 383 -0.28 37.21 30.05
N ARG A 384 -0.48 36.01 30.58
CA ARG A 384 -0.59 34.77 29.82
C ARG A 384 -1.97 34.15 30.08
N GLY A 385 -3.01 34.93 29.81
CA GLY A 385 -4.38 34.43 29.78
C GLY A 385 -4.66 33.81 28.41
N GLU A 386 -5.13 32.57 28.40
CA GLU A 386 -5.62 31.91 27.20
C GLU A 386 -6.95 32.56 26.78
N ALA A 387 -7.10 32.84 25.48
CA ALA A 387 -8.32 33.42 24.95
C ALA A 387 -9.31 32.30 24.62
N HIS A 388 -10.54 32.40 25.13
CA HIS A 388 -11.60 31.44 24.84
C HIS A 388 -12.68 32.09 23.94
N LEU A 389 -13.31 31.24 23.12
CA LEU A 389 -14.51 31.59 22.36
C LEU A 389 -15.70 31.65 23.31
N LYS A 390 -16.67 32.53 23.03
CA LYS A 390 -17.82 32.83 23.91
C LYS A 390 -18.86 31.69 24.06
N SER A 391 -18.62 30.50 23.49
CA SER A 391 -19.54 29.35 23.56
C SER A 391 -18.80 28.03 23.83
N ASP A 392 -19.27 27.30 24.84
CA ASP A 392 -18.67 26.09 25.42
C ASP A 392 -19.22 24.78 24.82
N GLU A 393 -18.80 24.41 23.61
CA GLU A 393 -18.93 23.01 23.17
C GLU A 393 -17.61 22.51 22.59
N TYR A 394 -16.81 21.82 23.42
CA TYR A 394 -15.95 20.76 22.93
C TYR A 394 -15.79 19.66 23.98
N SER A 395 -16.30 18.50 23.62
CA SER A 395 -16.32 17.24 24.38
C SER A 395 -14.95 16.55 24.42
N GLN A 396 -14.81 15.71 25.45
CA GLN A 396 -13.62 15.05 25.99
C GLN A 396 -12.88 14.08 25.04
N HIS A 397 -11.54 14.07 25.20
CA HIS A 397 -10.50 13.03 25.04
C HIS A 397 -10.65 11.92 23.98
N ARG A 398 -9.69 11.90 23.04
CA ARG A 398 -9.42 10.82 22.06
C ARG A 398 -8.36 9.84 22.57
N SER A 399 -8.46 8.58 22.14
CA SER A 399 -7.57 7.45 22.44
C SER A 399 -6.20 7.55 21.75
N VAL A 400 -5.17 6.92 22.33
CA VAL A 400 -3.76 6.95 21.92
C VAL A 400 -3.46 6.20 20.59
N TYR A 401 -4.46 5.59 19.95
CA TYR A 401 -4.31 4.83 18.69
C TYR A 401 -4.58 5.62 17.41
N ASP A 402 -4.83 6.93 17.51
CA ASP A 402 -5.06 7.80 16.34
C ASP A 402 -3.77 8.44 15.78
N ASN A 403 -2.58 8.11 16.32
CA ASN A 403 -1.32 8.75 15.92
C ASN A 403 -0.42 7.83 15.09
N PRO A 404 0.06 8.27 13.91
CA PRO A 404 1.14 7.60 13.18
C PRO A 404 2.43 7.55 14.03
N GLN A 405 3.18 6.44 13.97
CA GLN A 405 4.47 6.30 14.67
C GLN A 405 5.63 7.09 14.03
N VAL A 406 5.35 7.89 13.01
CA VAL A 406 6.29 8.88 12.48
C VAL A 406 5.81 10.25 12.97
N GLU A 407 6.46 10.76 14.04
CA GLU A 407 6.26 12.14 14.46
C GLU A 407 6.70 13.07 13.32
N GLU A 408 5.86 14.06 12.99
CA GLU A 408 6.23 15.20 12.14
C GLU A 408 7.38 15.93 12.85
N LYS A 409 8.62 15.72 12.39
CA LYS A 409 9.81 16.27 13.04
C LYS A 409 9.83 17.78 12.86
N THR A 410 9.48 18.50 13.92
CA THR A 410 9.74 19.94 14.01
C THR A 410 11.25 20.15 13.94
N ALA A 411 11.68 21.14 13.16
CA ALA A 411 13.09 21.45 12.92
C ALA A 411 13.89 21.50 14.25
N PRO A 412 15.15 21.01 14.29
CA PRO A 412 16.00 21.20 15.46
C PRO A 412 16.13 22.69 15.73
N ALA A 413 15.88 23.10 16.98
CA ALA A 413 16.15 24.46 17.43
C ALA A 413 17.60 24.82 17.05
N GLU A 414 17.77 25.95 16.37
CA GLU A 414 19.08 26.48 16.00
C GLU A 414 19.97 26.53 17.25
N GLU A 415 20.99 25.66 17.30
CA GLU A 415 22.13 25.90 18.18
C GLU A 415 22.72 27.25 17.78
N LYS A 416 22.57 28.23 18.67
CA LYS A 416 23.28 29.51 18.58
C LYS A 416 24.77 29.22 18.45
N LYS A 417 25.30 29.33 17.23
CA LYS A 417 26.73 29.43 17.01
C LYS A 417 27.22 30.71 17.66
N GLU A 418 27.96 30.58 18.76
CA GLU A 418 28.74 31.68 19.32
C GLU A 418 29.70 32.21 18.25
N SER A 419 29.59 33.51 18.00
CA SER A 419 30.43 34.27 17.07
C SER A 419 31.84 34.42 17.64
N THR A 420 32.80 33.64 17.14
CA THR A 420 34.23 33.97 17.26
C THR A 420 34.74 34.54 15.94
N LYS A 421 34.72 35.87 15.80
CA LYS A 421 35.63 36.65 14.95
C LYS A 421 35.50 38.15 15.23
N GLY A 422 36.04 38.58 16.38
CA GLY A 422 36.44 39.97 16.60
C GLY A 422 37.83 40.19 16.00
N SER A 423 37.91 40.99 14.96
CA SER A 423 39.13 41.45 14.33
C SER A 423 39.92 42.38 15.27
N MET A 424 41.13 42.00 15.67
CA MET A 424 42.09 42.93 16.29
C MET A 424 42.97 43.61 15.22
N PRO A 425 43.22 44.93 15.32
CA PRO A 425 44.11 45.65 14.40
C PRO A 425 45.58 45.24 14.55
N LYS A 426 46.32 45.26 13.44
CA LYS A 426 47.78 45.05 13.43
C LYS A 426 48.49 46.14 14.25
N GLY A 427 49.18 45.75 15.32
CA GLY A 427 50.12 46.64 16.03
C GLY A 427 50.33 46.42 17.52
N TRP A 428 49.66 45.48 18.19
CA TRP A 428 49.79 45.32 19.64
C TRP A 428 50.91 44.34 20.02
N LYS A 429 51.85 44.77 20.88
CA LYS A 429 52.84 43.93 21.56
C LYS A 429 52.59 44.04 23.08
N PRO A 430 52.59 42.91 23.82
CA PRO A 430 52.36 42.93 25.26
C PRO A 430 53.63 43.33 26.03
N GLU A 431 53.46 44.06 27.13
CA GLU A 431 54.38 44.09 28.28
C GLU A 431 53.97 43.02 29.30
#